data_AF-A0A6H9H6Z6-F1
#
_entry.id   AF-A0A6H9H6Z6-F1
#
_cell.length_a   1.000
_cell.length_b   1.000
_cell.length_c   1.000
_cell.angle_alpha   90.00
_cell.angle_beta   90.00
_cell.angle_gamma   90.00
#
_symmetry.space_group_name_H-M   'P 1'
#
loop_
_entity.id
_entity.type
_entity.pdbx_description
1 polymer ?
#
loop_
_entity_poly.entity_id
_entity_poly.type
_entity_poly.pdbx_seq_one_letter_code
_entity_poly.pdbx_strand_id
1 'polypeptide(L)'
;MMSAHPDFCCVICERQVNTRWSSVGPTEEQPPVCRYCEHSYAEGVGKPTAGSFRDRRNAMRIYALAEALHTAAMRIQWSTQYAVA
;
A
#
# COMPACT_ATOMS: atom_id res chain seq x y z
N MET A 1 -11.59 17.69 13.89
CA MET A 1 -10.36 16.98 14.30
C MET A 1 -9.52 16.78 13.05
N MET A 2 -8.31 17.31 13.00
CA MET A 2 -7.38 17.17 11.88
C MET A 2 -6.70 15.80 11.96
N SER A 3 -6.52 15.10 10.84
CA SER A 3 -5.78 13.84 10.79
C SER A 3 -4.37 13.98 11.34
N ALA A 4 -3.87 12.95 12.00
CA ALA A 4 -2.53 12.93 12.57
C ALA A 4 -1.41 12.75 11.52
N HIS A 5 -1.73 12.32 10.30
CA HIS A 5 -0.74 12.01 9.27
C HIS A 5 -0.63 13.12 8.21
N PRO A 6 0.57 13.47 7.74
CA PRO A 6 0.75 14.41 6.63
C PRO A 6 0.17 13.84 5.33
N ASP A 7 -0.15 14.73 4.39
CA ASP A 7 -0.40 14.35 3.00
C ASP A 7 0.79 13.53 2.48
N PHE A 8 0.53 12.46 1.73
CA PHE A 8 1.58 11.58 1.22
C PHE A 8 1.28 11.06 -0.18
N CYS A 9 2.31 10.66 -0.90
CA CYS A 9 2.18 9.95 -2.17
C CYS A 9 2.18 8.44 -1.92
N CYS A 10 1.19 7.73 -2.45
CA CYS A 10 1.16 6.27 -2.37
C CYS A 10 2.30 5.68 -3.18
N VAL A 11 3.15 4.85 -2.57
CA VAL A 11 4.31 4.25 -3.26
C VAL A 11 3.94 3.13 -4.26
N ILE A 12 2.67 2.70 -4.30
CA ILE A 12 2.20 1.65 -5.21
C ILE A 12 1.47 2.25 -6.41
N CYS A 13 0.49 3.14 -6.19
CA CYS A 13 -0.32 3.71 -7.26
C CYS A 13 -0.01 5.18 -7.57
N GLU A 14 1.01 5.75 -6.93
CA GLU A 14 1.50 7.13 -7.14
C GLU A 14 0.45 8.23 -6.92
N ARG A 15 -0.72 7.87 -6.39
CA ARG A 15 -1.78 8.82 -6.05
C ARG A 15 -1.37 9.67 -4.86
N GLN A 16 -1.58 10.98 -4.97
CA GLN A 16 -1.47 11.89 -3.85
C GLN A 16 -2.68 11.75 -2.92
N VAL A 17 -2.41 11.33 -1.68
CA VAL A 17 -3.40 11.15 -0.63
C VAL A 17 -3.45 12.42 0.20
N ASN A 18 -4.61 13.08 0.16
CA ASN A 18 -4.89 14.23 1.00
C ASN A 18 -5.52 13.77 2.32
N THR A 19 -4.85 14.03 3.44
CA THR A 19 -5.28 13.65 4.78
C THR A 19 -6.00 14.79 5.51
N ARG A 20 -6.13 15.98 4.91
CA ARG A 20 -6.76 17.17 5.54
C ARG A 20 -8.14 16.90 6.14
N TRP A 21 -8.93 16.04 5.49
CA TRP A 21 -10.30 15.69 5.91
C TRP A 21 -10.43 14.25 6.39
N SER A 22 -9.32 13.54 6.60
CA SER A 22 -9.38 12.17 7.11
C SER A 22 -9.89 12.17 8.57
N SER A 23 -10.75 11.22 8.90
CA SER A 23 -11.20 11.00 10.27
C SER A 23 -10.16 10.18 11.02
N VAL A 24 -9.85 10.58 12.26
CA VAL A 24 -9.06 9.75 13.17
C VAL A 24 -9.90 8.53 13.52
N GLY A 25 -9.46 7.34 13.10
CA GLY A 25 -10.26 6.14 13.25
C GLY A 25 -9.64 4.90 12.61
N PRO A 26 -10.29 3.73 12.72
CA PRO A 26 -9.76 2.47 12.19
C PRO A 26 -9.55 2.54 10.67
N THR A 27 -10.31 3.34 9.96
CA THR A 27 -10.20 3.48 8.50
C THR A 27 -9.29 4.63 8.06
N GLU A 28 -8.48 5.19 8.96
CA GLU A 28 -7.55 6.28 8.61
C GLU A 28 -6.56 5.86 7.52
N GLU A 29 -6.15 6.82 6.70
CA GLU A 29 -5.08 6.65 5.73
C GLU A 29 -3.75 6.50 6.46
N GLN A 30 -2.90 5.57 6.01
CA GLN A 30 -1.63 5.28 6.68
C GLN A 30 -0.46 5.27 5.67
N PRO A 31 0.51 6.19 5.78
CA PRO A 31 1.65 6.23 4.87
C PRO A 31 2.57 5.02 5.08
N PRO A 32 3.12 4.38 4.02
CA PRO A 32 3.28 4.91 2.66
C PRO A 32 2.29 4.37 1.60
N VAL A 33 1.29 3.57 1.98
CA VAL A 33 0.37 2.89 1.05
C VAL A 33 -1.04 3.40 1.29
N CYS A 34 -1.73 3.86 0.25
CA CYS A 34 -3.10 4.35 0.38
C CYS A 34 -4.07 3.20 0.71
N ARG A 35 -5.18 3.54 1.38
CA ARG A 35 -6.22 2.58 1.77
C ARG A 35 -6.78 1.78 0.61
N TYR A 36 -6.86 2.38 -0.59
CA TYR A 36 -7.34 1.69 -1.78
C TYR A 36 -6.42 0.52 -2.16
N CYS A 37 -5.10 0.74 -2.24
CA CYS A 37 -4.14 -0.32 -2.56
C CYS A 37 -4.10 -1.39 -1.49
N GLU A 38 -4.16 -1.01 -0.21
CA GLU A 38 -4.28 -1.96 0.90
C GLU A 38 -5.53 -2.84 0.75
N HIS A 39 -6.69 -2.23 0.49
CA HIS A 39 -7.96 -2.96 0.39
C HIS A 39 -7.98 -3.89 -0.81
N SER A 40 -7.58 -3.39 -1.98
CA SER A 40 -7.55 -4.15 -3.22
C SER A 40 -6.62 -5.37 -3.10
N TYR A 41 -5.45 -5.20 -2.49
CA TYR A 41 -4.56 -6.32 -2.23
C TYR A 41 -5.21 -7.32 -1.26
N ALA A 42 -5.82 -6.83 -0.18
CA ALA A 42 -6.47 -7.68 0.82
C ALA A 42 -7.70 -8.45 0.30
N GLU A 43 -8.40 -7.95 -0.70
CA GLU A 43 -9.47 -8.69 -1.39
C GLU A 43 -8.92 -9.85 -2.23
N GLY A 44 -7.71 -9.71 -2.80
CA GLY A 44 -7.08 -10.74 -3.61
C GLY A 44 -6.44 -11.88 -2.83
N VAL A 45 -5.74 -11.57 -1.73
CA VAL A 45 -4.99 -12.58 -0.92
C VAL A 45 -5.66 -12.96 0.40
N GLY A 46 -6.69 -12.24 0.81
CA GLY A 46 -7.32 -12.41 2.13
C GLY A 46 -6.63 -11.60 3.23
N LYS A 47 -7.29 -11.54 4.40
CA LYS A 47 -6.85 -10.75 5.56
C LYS A 47 -6.39 -11.68 6.69
N PRO A 48 -5.31 -11.33 7.43
CA PRO A 48 -4.94 -12.02 8.65
C PRO A 48 -6.12 -12.02 9.64
N THR A 49 -6.33 -13.15 10.32
CA THR A 49 -7.43 -13.32 11.28
C THR A 49 -7.01 -13.00 12.71
N ALA A 50 -5.75 -13.19 13.05
CA ALA A 50 -5.18 -12.92 14.37
C ALA A 50 -4.54 -11.52 14.48
N GLY A 51 -4.42 -11.03 15.71
CA GLY A 51 -3.76 -9.76 16.03
C GLY A 51 -4.70 -8.55 16.09
N SER A 52 -4.16 -7.41 16.53
CA SER A 52 -4.95 -6.17 16.61
C SER A 52 -5.34 -5.70 15.21
N PHE A 53 -6.43 -4.94 15.10
CA PHE A 53 -6.87 -4.41 13.80
C PHE A 53 -5.77 -3.57 13.12
N ARG A 54 -5.00 -2.78 13.89
CA ARG A 54 -3.91 -1.95 13.35
C ARG A 54 -2.76 -2.81 12.82
N ASP A 55 -2.39 -3.86 13.54
CA ASP A 55 -1.30 -4.75 13.12
C ASP A 55 -1.66 -5.49 11.83
N ARG A 56 -2.91 -5.95 11.72
CA ARG A 56 -3.41 -6.60 10.50
C ARG A 56 -3.33 -5.67 9.29
N ARG A 57 -3.73 -4.40 9.43
CA ARG A 57 -3.59 -3.40 8.34
C ARG A 57 -2.12 -3.16 7.97
N ASN A 58 -1.25 -3.01 8.97
CA ASN A 58 0.19 -2.84 8.73
C ASN A 58 0.78 -4.05 7.99
N ALA A 59 0.44 -5.26 8.39
CA ALA A 59 0.87 -6.48 7.70
C ALA A 59 0.43 -6.47 6.23
N MET A 60 -0.85 -6.16 5.95
CA MET A 60 -1.35 -6.09 4.57
C MET A 60 -0.62 -5.05 3.72
N ARG A 61 -0.29 -3.89 4.31
CA ARG A 61 0.45 -2.84 3.62
C ARG A 61 1.89 -3.25 3.31
N ILE A 62 2.54 -3.98 4.23
CA ILE A 62 3.87 -4.55 4.01
C ILE A 62 3.84 -5.58 2.89
N TYR A 63 2.87 -6.50 2.90
CA TYR A 63 2.74 -7.50 1.84
C TYR A 63 2.45 -6.86 0.47
N ALA A 64 1.53 -5.91 0.40
CA ALA A 64 1.23 -5.20 -0.84
C ALA A 64 2.46 -4.47 -1.41
N LEU A 65 3.25 -3.83 -0.53
CA LEU A 65 4.49 -3.17 -0.94
C LEU A 65 5.54 -4.17 -1.42
N ALA A 66 5.70 -5.29 -0.72
CA ALA A 66 6.64 -6.34 -1.11
C ALA A 66 6.31 -6.90 -2.50
N GLU A 67 5.03 -7.15 -2.78
CA GLU A 67 4.56 -7.64 -4.08
C GLU A 67 4.81 -6.61 -5.20
N ALA A 68 4.56 -5.32 -4.91
CA ALA A 68 4.81 -4.23 -5.85
C ALA A 68 6.31 -4.14 -6.21
N LEU A 69 7.19 -4.24 -5.20
CA LEU A 69 8.64 -4.26 -5.39
C LEU A 69 9.09 -5.49 -6.18
N HIS A 70 8.55 -6.67 -5.89
CA HIS A 70 8.83 -7.89 -6.61
C HIS A 70 8.45 -7.78 -8.09
N THR A 71 7.24 -7.27 -8.37
CA THR A 71 6.75 -7.05 -9.73
C THR A 71 7.61 -6.04 -10.49
N ALA A 72 8.03 -4.95 -9.84
CA ALA A 72 8.93 -3.97 -10.44
C ALA A 72 10.30 -4.58 -10.78
N ALA A 73 10.88 -5.37 -9.87
CA ALA A 73 12.13 -6.08 -10.11
C ALA A 73 12.02 -7.07 -11.29
N MET A 74 10.92 -7.84 -11.36
CA MET A 74 10.65 -8.75 -12.48
C MET A 74 10.57 -8.01 -13.82
N ARG A 75 9.90 -6.86 -13.87
CA ARG A 75 9.83 -6.03 -15.09
C ARG A 75 11.21 -5.57 -15.55
N ILE A 76 12.04 -5.10 -14.62
CA ILE A 76 13.42 -4.67 -14.90
C ILE A 76 14.27 -5.85 -15.41
N GLN A 77 14.15 -7.01 -14.76
CA GLN A 77 14.85 -8.22 -15.19
C GLN A 77 14.44 -8.62 -16.62
N TRP A 78 13.13 -8.65 -16.90
CA TRP A 78 12.60 -8.98 -18.22
C TRP A 78 13.10 -7.98 -19.29
N SER A 79 13.01 -6.68 -19.02
CA SER A 79 13.50 -5.67 -19.97
C SER A 79 15.00 -5.80 -20.20
N THR A 80 15.79 -6.13 -19.18
CA THR A 80 17.25 -6.30 -19.33
C THR A 80 17.58 -7.52 -20.19
N GLN A 81 16.81 -8.61 -20.07
CA GLN A 81 17.05 -9.85 -20.81
C GLN A 81 16.59 -9.78 -22.27
N TYR A 82 15.51 -9.04 -22.57
CA TYR A 82 14.84 -9.10 -23.88
C TYR A 82 14.78 -7.77 -24.63
N ALA A 83 15.08 -6.62 -24.02
CA ALA A 83 15.06 -5.31 -24.70
C ALA A 83 16.39 -4.94 -25.37
N VAL A 84 17.39 -5.83 -25.37
CA VAL A 84 18.60 -5.69 -26.21
C VAL A 84 18.35 -6.48 -27.50
N ALA A 85 17.80 -5.79 -28.50
CA ALA A 85 17.81 -6.17 -29.91
C ALA A 85 18.31 -4.99 -30.73
#